data_AF-A0A918TPK9-F1
#
_entry.id   AF-A0A918TPK9-F1
#
_cell.length_a   1.000
_cell.length_b   1.000
_cell.length_c   1.000
_cell.angle_alpha   90.00
_cell.angle_beta   90.00
_cell.angle_gamma   90.00
#
_symmetry.space_group_name_H-M   'P 1'
#
loop_
_entity.id
_entity.type
_entity.pdbx_description
1 polymer ?
#
loop_
_entity_poly.entity_id
_entity_poly.type
_entity_poly.pdbx_seq_one_letter_code
_entity_poly.pdbx_strand_id
1 'polypeptide(L)'
;MPIFSGSQDNDTLAGSAEIDLLTGLGGNDFLEGSEGDDTLDGGEGNDSLYGGSQNDSLLGGGGNDVLSGGTGNDTLDGGDGNNTLSGGLGDDVIYAGSGSNQVSGDDGNDTLYGDDNYVALSGGEGDDLILLGTGQATGSGGAGNDTIQGGSGNDELSGGDGNDLIIAAGGRDYLYGGKGADTLQGADDAFLYGGDGDDHLTAIGFSNRLLGDAGNDMLYGGSASGVGVYGGSGDDHFFVASSINSSFFGGSGNDTVTAGSSDPLYVAGEDGDDVFIAGTGALSGYGGAGNDLFQGGTGNDTAIGGSGNDKLNGGDGDDYLSGELGDDSLVGGAGDDFLYGGAAHLLENEGFDTLDGGAGQDFLYGGADGDSVLGGTGVDQLFGGNGNDSLDGGADIDILNGEAGNDSLSGGDGGDALLAGAGEDSLLGGKGADQMFGGVGDDWLRGGSGVDSLSGGDGIDSFVFASKAEARGDHIADFAHGIDKIDLSAFMDGGRFIGAKAFSGKADQVRYVSTSGLLQGDVNGDGRVDWSLTIDNHAVLTKGDFIF
;
A
#
# COMPACT_ATOMS: atom_id res chain seq x y z
N MET A 1 34.28 -4.32 60.77
CA MET A 1 35.48 -4.02 59.97
C MET A 1 36.77 -4.59 60.55
N PRO A 2 36.88 -5.93 60.58
CA PRO A 2 38.15 -6.60 60.39
C PRO A 2 38.83 -6.20 59.06
N ILE A 3 40.15 -6.38 59.00
CA ILE A 3 40.99 -6.07 57.83
C ILE A 3 41.92 -7.27 57.60
N PHE A 4 41.88 -7.82 56.39
CA PHE A 4 42.70 -8.95 55.95
C PHE A 4 43.54 -8.52 54.75
N SER A 5 44.83 -8.82 54.78
CA SER A 5 45.77 -8.46 53.71
C SER A 5 46.65 -9.64 53.38
N GLY A 6 46.71 -9.96 52.09
CA GLY A 6 47.60 -10.93 51.46
C GLY A 6 49.01 -10.38 51.28
N SER A 7 49.69 -10.89 50.25
CA SER A 7 51.13 -10.76 50.05
C SER A 7 51.48 -10.37 48.61
N GLN A 8 52.46 -11.01 47.99
CA GLN A 8 52.75 -10.84 46.56
C GLN A 8 52.80 -12.23 45.87
N ASP A 9 52.30 -13.23 46.59
CA ASP A 9 52.20 -14.63 46.24
C ASP A 9 50.72 -15.01 46.38
N ASN A 10 50.29 -16.13 45.80
CA ASN A 10 48.91 -16.59 45.87
C ASN A 10 48.44 -16.81 47.32
N ASP A 11 47.36 -16.12 47.69
CA ASP A 11 46.76 -16.11 49.01
C ASP A 11 45.32 -16.67 49.02
N THR A 12 44.83 -17.00 50.20
CA THR A 12 43.43 -17.37 50.44
C THR A 12 42.95 -16.62 51.67
N LEU A 13 42.05 -15.66 51.46
CA LEU A 13 41.49 -14.78 52.47
C LEU A 13 39.99 -15.05 52.60
N ALA A 14 39.52 -15.23 53.82
CA ALA A 14 38.10 -15.42 54.12
C ALA A 14 37.67 -14.46 55.22
N GLY A 15 36.60 -13.74 54.97
CA GLY A 15 35.93 -12.82 55.87
C GLY A 15 35.11 -13.54 56.94
N SER A 16 34.21 -12.77 57.53
CA SER A 16 33.40 -13.10 58.68
C SER A 16 31.94 -12.76 58.40
N ALA A 17 31.11 -12.63 59.43
CA ALA A 17 29.71 -12.24 59.26
C ALA A 17 29.48 -10.73 59.51
N GLU A 18 30.55 -9.95 59.41
CA GLU A 18 30.59 -8.52 59.68
C GLU A 18 31.25 -7.85 58.49
N ILE A 19 30.95 -6.57 58.24
CA ILE A 19 31.65 -5.75 57.23
C ILE A 19 33.17 -5.95 57.32
N ASP A 20 33.79 -6.41 56.24
CA ASP A 20 35.19 -6.79 56.10
C ASP A 20 35.91 -6.02 54.98
N LEU A 21 37.24 -5.87 55.12
CA LEU A 21 38.12 -5.35 54.07
C LEU A 21 39.20 -6.38 53.76
N LEU A 22 39.20 -6.94 52.55
CA LEU A 22 40.14 -7.95 52.07
C LEU A 22 40.97 -7.38 50.91
N THR A 23 42.29 -7.53 50.96
CA THR A 23 43.20 -7.11 49.87
C THR A 23 44.22 -8.19 49.54
N GLY A 24 44.22 -8.71 48.31
CA GLY A 24 45.14 -9.75 47.80
C GLY A 24 46.54 -9.19 47.48
N LEU A 25 46.57 -8.01 46.84
CA LEU A 25 47.73 -7.27 46.35
C LEU A 25 48.34 -7.85 45.07
N GLY A 26 48.97 -9.01 45.13
CA GLY A 26 49.60 -9.59 43.94
C GLY A 26 49.74 -11.09 44.07
N GLY A 27 49.64 -11.81 42.95
CA GLY A 27 49.48 -13.26 42.96
C GLY A 27 48.13 -13.65 42.39
N ASN A 28 47.80 -14.94 42.36
CA ASN A 28 46.46 -15.39 42.01
C ASN A 28 45.73 -15.76 43.30
N ASP A 29 44.89 -14.87 43.77
CA ASP A 29 44.32 -14.89 45.10
C ASP A 29 42.87 -15.39 45.10
N PHE A 30 42.45 -15.94 46.24
CA PHE A 30 41.06 -16.31 46.51
C PHE A 30 40.56 -15.50 47.71
N LEU A 31 39.56 -14.64 47.49
CA LEU A 31 38.95 -13.76 48.49
C LEU A 31 37.45 -14.09 48.62
N GLU A 32 36.97 -14.30 49.85
CA GLU A 32 35.56 -14.57 50.16
C GLU A 32 35.09 -13.65 51.30
N GLY A 33 34.08 -12.81 51.08
CA GLY A 33 33.52 -11.86 52.07
C GLY A 33 32.64 -12.55 53.12
N SER A 34 31.71 -13.40 52.65
CA SER A 34 30.70 -14.15 53.43
C SER A 34 29.42 -13.35 53.72
N GLU A 35 29.15 -12.92 54.95
CA GLU A 35 28.00 -12.04 55.23
C GLU A 35 28.56 -10.66 55.63
N GLY A 36 28.07 -9.58 55.04
CA GLY A 36 28.46 -8.23 55.40
C GLY A 36 28.35 -7.33 54.18
N ASP A 37 28.47 -6.01 54.37
CA ASP A 37 28.74 -5.11 53.25
C ASP A 37 30.26 -5.03 53.08
N ASP A 38 30.86 -5.96 52.35
CA ASP A 38 32.30 -6.19 52.32
C ASP A 38 33.01 -5.42 51.19
N THR A 39 34.33 -5.25 51.32
CA THR A 39 35.17 -4.69 50.25
C THR A 39 36.33 -5.63 49.97
N LEU A 40 36.39 -6.14 48.74
CA LEU A 40 37.40 -7.08 48.26
C LEU A 40 38.20 -6.44 47.12
N ASP A 41 39.53 -6.48 47.22
CA ASP A 41 40.47 -5.97 46.21
C ASP A 41 41.49 -7.08 45.87
N GLY A 42 41.41 -7.63 44.66
CA GLY A 42 42.29 -8.70 44.18
C GLY A 42 43.72 -8.19 44.00
N GLY A 43 43.89 -7.17 43.16
CA GLY A 43 45.16 -6.53 42.90
C GLY A 43 45.74 -6.99 41.56
N GLU A 44 46.99 -7.42 41.53
CA GLU A 44 47.65 -7.89 40.30
C GLU A 44 47.69 -9.42 40.23
N GLY A 45 47.12 -10.01 39.19
CA GLY A 45 47.13 -11.44 38.92
C GLY A 45 45.74 -11.92 38.54
N ASN A 46 45.54 -13.24 38.50
CA ASN A 46 44.23 -13.79 38.15
C ASN A 46 43.52 -14.22 39.43
N ASP A 47 42.62 -13.39 39.89
CA ASP A 47 42.00 -13.51 41.21
C ASP A 47 40.59 -14.10 41.14
N SER A 48 40.10 -14.59 42.28
CA SER A 48 38.75 -15.08 42.46
C SER A 48 38.12 -14.44 43.70
N LEU A 49 37.14 -13.57 43.49
CA LEU A 49 36.49 -12.77 44.51
C LEU A 49 35.01 -13.16 44.62
N TYR A 50 34.55 -13.43 45.84
CA TYR A 50 33.16 -13.74 46.16
C TYR A 50 32.68 -12.82 47.29
N GLY A 51 31.70 -11.95 47.04
CA GLY A 51 31.13 -11.04 48.04
C GLY A 51 30.36 -11.82 49.10
N GLY A 52 29.28 -12.48 48.67
CA GLY A 52 28.47 -13.35 49.51
C GLY A 52 27.07 -12.78 49.70
N SER A 53 26.76 -12.25 50.88
CA SER A 53 25.43 -11.73 51.20
C SER A 53 25.47 -10.31 51.75
N GLN A 54 24.52 -9.49 51.31
CA GLN A 54 24.42 -8.03 51.48
C GLN A 54 25.25 -7.30 50.41
N ASN A 55 25.55 -6.02 50.60
CA ASN A 55 25.96 -5.15 49.50
C ASN A 55 27.49 -5.02 49.48
N ASP A 56 28.13 -5.75 48.58
CA ASP A 56 29.57 -5.90 48.50
C ASP A 56 30.20 -5.01 47.41
N SER A 57 31.49 -4.71 47.57
CA SER A 57 32.30 -4.00 46.57
C SER A 57 33.52 -4.83 46.21
N LEU A 58 33.58 -5.28 44.95
CA LEU A 58 34.62 -6.16 44.44
C LEU A 58 35.43 -5.46 43.34
N LEU A 59 36.75 -5.42 43.49
CA LEU A 59 37.70 -4.91 42.50
C LEU A 59 38.66 -6.03 42.10
N GLY A 60 38.62 -6.46 40.83
CA GLY A 60 39.53 -7.47 40.28
C GLY A 60 40.96 -6.95 40.22
N GLY A 61 41.14 -5.82 39.53
CA GLY A 61 42.45 -5.18 39.39
C GLY A 61 43.06 -5.49 38.03
N GLY A 62 44.26 -6.06 37.99
CA GLY A 62 44.93 -6.38 36.74
C GLY A 62 45.13 -7.88 36.57
N GLY A 63 44.58 -8.46 35.51
CA GLY A 63 44.67 -9.87 35.17
C GLY A 63 43.32 -10.42 34.75
N ASN A 64 43.20 -11.74 34.64
CA ASN A 64 41.93 -12.36 34.25
C ASN A 64 41.20 -12.85 35.49
N ASP A 65 40.25 -12.06 35.97
CA ASP A 65 39.62 -12.24 37.26
C ASP A 65 38.23 -12.90 37.16
N VAL A 66 37.82 -13.53 38.25
CA VAL A 66 36.46 -14.07 38.44
C VAL A 66 35.82 -13.38 39.64
N LEU A 67 34.77 -12.60 39.43
CA LEU A 67 34.05 -11.87 40.47
C LEU A 67 32.59 -12.34 40.55
N SER A 68 32.10 -12.57 41.77
CA SER A 68 30.69 -12.88 42.05
C SER A 68 30.19 -12.06 43.25
N GLY A 69 29.18 -11.22 43.04
CA GLY A 69 28.56 -10.40 44.09
C GLY A 69 27.83 -11.27 45.11
N GLY A 70 26.87 -12.05 44.63
CA GLY A 70 26.16 -13.05 45.43
C GLY A 70 24.72 -12.64 45.64
N THR A 71 24.35 -12.19 46.83
CA THR A 71 23.00 -11.67 47.09
C THR A 71 23.10 -10.29 47.72
N GLY A 72 22.31 -9.33 47.29
CA GLY A 72 22.41 -7.95 47.71
C GLY A 72 22.61 -7.07 46.49
N ASN A 73 22.82 -5.79 46.71
CA ASN A 73 23.08 -4.85 45.62
C ASN A 73 24.58 -4.54 45.63
N ASP A 74 25.30 -5.22 44.75
CA ASP A 74 26.74 -5.30 44.70
C ASP A 74 27.33 -4.33 43.67
N THR A 75 28.61 -3.99 43.85
CA THR A 75 29.38 -3.21 42.88
C THR A 75 30.64 -3.94 42.49
N LEU A 76 30.73 -4.35 41.22
CA LEU A 76 31.84 -5.12 40.68
C LEU A 76 32.61 -4.29 39.64
N ASP A 77 33.94 -4.28 39.74
CA ASP A 77 34.84 -3.71 38.72
C ASP A 77 35.89 -4.75 38.34
N GLY A 78 35.82 -5.22 37.09
CA GLY A 78 36.73 -6.23 36.56
C GLY A 78 38.15 -5.72 36.33
N GLY A 79 38.36 -4.40 36.19
CA GLY A 79 39.68 -3.85 35.89
C GLY A 79 40.26 -4.29 34.54
N ASP A 80 41.57 -4.52 34.45
CA ASP A 80 42.26 -4.85 33.20
C ASP A 80 42.34 -6.37 32.98
N GLY A 81 41.83 -6.88 31.86
CA GLY A 81 42.04 -8.27 31.43
C GLY A 81 40.77 -8.94 30.93
N ASN A 82 40.78 -10.26 30.77
CA ASN A 82 39.61 -11.00 30.32
C ASN A 82 38.88 -11.57 31.53
N ASN A 83 37.89 -10.85 32.01
CA ASN A 83 37.23 -11.11 33.27
C ASN A 83 35.91 -11.87 33.09
N THR A 84 35.49 -12.58 34.14
CA THR A 84 34.16 -13.19 34.28
C THR A 84 33.48 -12.60 35.51
N LEU A 85 32.38 -11.88 35.32
CA LEU A 85 31.66 -11.17 36.38
C LEU A 85 30.20 -11.65 36.46
N SER A 86 29.69 -11.85 37.67
CA SER A 86 28.29 -12.18 37.95
C SER A 86 27.80 -11.34 39.14
N GLY A 87 26.72 -10.59 38.95
CA GLY A 87 26.08 -9.80 40.00
C GLY A 87 25.44 -10.71 41.05
N GLY A 88 24.42 -11.46 40.63
CA GLY A 88 23.78 -12.49 41.43
C GLY A 88 22.31 -12.17 41.69
N LEU A 89 21.91 -12.03 42.95
CA LEU A 89 20.54 -11.62 43.28
C LEU A 89 20.56 -10.20 43.83
N GLY A 90 19.78 -9.29 43.25
CA GLY A 90 19.66 -7.90 43.69
C GLY A 90 20.08 -6.94 42.58
N ASP A 91 19.94 -5.63 42.82
CA ASP A 91 20.20 -4.64 41.78
C ASP A 91 21.68 -4.25 41.81
N ASP A 92 22.45 -4.76 40.84
CA ASP A 92 23.91 -4.69 40.81
C ASP A 92 24.44 -3.62 39.86
N VAL A 93 25.66 -3.14 40.13
CA VAL A 93 26.39 -2.23 39.24
C VAL A 93 27.70 -2.88 38.84
N ILE A 94 27.84 -3.19 37.55
CA ILE A 94 28.99 -3.93 37.03
C ILE A 94 29.75 -3.12 35.99
N TYR A 95 31.04 -2.91 36.23
CA TYR A 95 31.98 -2.35 35.27
C TYR A 95 32.85 -3.49 34.73
N ALA A 96 32.68 -3.82 33.44
CA ALA A 96 33.41 -4.93 32.82
C ALA A 96 34.94 -4.71 32.84
N GLY A 97 35.37 -3.44 32.78
CA GLY A 97 36.77 -3.07 32.69
C GLY A 97 37.34 -3.29 31.29
N SER A 98 38.66 -3.19 31.14
CA SER A 98 39.31 -3.33 29.84
C SER A 98 39.47 -4.80 29.45
N GLY A 99 39.25 -5.17 28.18
CA GLY A 99 39.56 -6.50 27.67
C GLY A 99 38.34 -7.27 27.16
N SER A 100 38.46 -8.58 27.00
CA SER A 100 37.35 -9.41 26.52
C SER A 100 36.62 -10.05 27.68
N ASN A 101 35.53 -9.40 28.08
CA ASN A 101 34.82 -9.71 29.31
C ASN A 101 33.51 -10.46 29.05
N GLN A 102 33.15 -11.34 30.00
CA GLN A 102 31.84 -11.98 30.09
C GLN A 102 31.17 -11.50 31.38
N VAL A 103 30.01 -10.87 31.26
CA VAL A 103 29.30 -10.27 32.41
C VAL A 103 27.85 -10.74 32.42
N SER A 104 27.37 -11.12 33.61
CA SER A 104 25.96 -11.41 33.91
C SER A 104 25.51 -10.51 35.07
N GLY A 105 24.37 -9.83 34.93
CA GLY A 105 23.67 -9.20 36.06
C GLY A 105 23.01 -10.26 36.95
N ASP A 106 22.36 -11.23 36.31
CA ASP A 106 21.56 -12.31 36.90
C ASP A 106 20.15 -11.83 37.32
N ASP A 107 19.69 -12.02 38.56
CA ASP A 107 18.34 -11.59 38.96
C ASP A 107 18.39 -10.21 39.63
N GLY A 108 17.71 -9.21 39.08
CA GLY A 108 17.65 -7.86 39.63
C GLY A 108 17.59 -6.82 38.52
N ASN A 109 17.42 -5.55 38.89
CA ASN A 109 17.48 -4.46 37.91
C ASN A 109 18.90 -3.93 37.85
N ASP A 110 19.71 -4.48 36.95
CA ASP A 110 21.14 -4.29 36.93
C ASP A 110 21.58 -3.13 36.03
N THR A 111 22.76 -2.57 36.33
CA THR A 111 23.43 -1.60 35.46
C THR A 111 24.80 -2.11 35.04
N LEU A 112 24.95 -2.38 33.75
CA LEU A 112 26.14 -3.00 33.16
C LEU A 112 26.85 -2.01 32.25
N TYR A 113 28.11 -1.72 32.54
CA TYR A 113 28.98 -0.86 31.74
C TYR A 113 30.03 -1.70 31.00
N GLY A 114 29.96 -1.68 29.66
CA GLY A 114 30.99 -2.21 28.78
C GLY A 114 32.16 -1.24 28.58
N ASP A 115 33.11 -1.65 27.74
CA ASP A 115 34.27 -0.86 27.35
C ASP A 115 34.37 -0.73 25.81
N ASP A 116 35.52 -0.25 25.32
CA ASP A 116 35.79 -0.10 23.88
C ASP A 116 36.25 -1.40 23.19
N ASN A 117 36.25 -2.56 23.87
CA ASN A 117 36.68 -3.86 23.35
C ASN A 117 35.49 -4.80 23.12
N TYR A 118 35.79 -6.08 22.84
CA TYR A 118 34.76 -7.10 22.66
C TYR A 118 34.16 -7.52 24.00
N VAL A 119 32.93 -7.11 24.27
CA VAL A 119 32.22 -7.40 25.52
C VAL A 119 30.94 -8.18 25.24
N ALA A 120 30.69 -9.20 26.05
CA ALA A 120 29.39 -9.87 26.12
C ALA A 120 28.74 -9.53 27.48
N LEU A 121 27.67 -8.74 27.44
CA LEU A 121 26.87 -8.34 28.61
C LEU A 121 25.50 -9.02 28.55
N SER A 122 25.09 -9.63 29.65
CA SER A 122 23.73 -10.16 29.86
C SER A 122 23.15 -9.53 31.12
N GLY A 123 21.97 -8.92 31.02
CA GLY A 123 21.21 -8.40 32.16
C GLY A 123 20.71 -9.55 33.02
N GLY A 124 19.69 -10.26 32.56
CA GLY A 124 19.16 -11.46 33.20
C GLY A 124 17.66 -11.32 33.44
N GLU A 125 17.21 -11.45 34.68
CA GLU A 125 15.80 -11.21 35.06
C GLU A 125 15.68 -9.86 35.76
N GLY A 126 14.93 -8.92 35.21
CA GLY A 126 14.72 -7.60 35.78
C GLY A 126 14.69 -6.55 34.67
N ASP A 127 14.45 -5.28 35.04
CA ASP A 127 14.51 -4.18 34.09
C ASP A 127 15.96 -3.62 34.09
N ASP A 128 16.76 -4.01 33.11
CA ASP A 128 18.21 -3.78 33.08
C ASP A 128 18.64 -2.56 32.25
N LEU A 129 19.78 -1.96 32.61
CA LEU A 129 20.45 -0.92 31.84
C LEU A 129 21.82 -1.41 31.36
N ILE A 130 21.94 -1.63 30.05
CA ILE A 130 23.17 -2.10 29.41
C ILE A 130 23.76 -0.97 28.54
N LEU A 131 24.96 -0.51 28.90
CA LEU A 131 25.67 0.56 28.22
C LEU A 131 26.97 0.03 27.62
N LEU A 132 26.94 -0.22 26.31
CA LEU A 132 28.09 -0.69 25.53
C LEU A 132 28.94 0.50 25.05
N GLY A 133 30.21 0.23 24.77
CA GLY A 133 31.19 1.25 24.38
C GLY A 133 31.30 1.48 22.88
N THR A 134 32.52 1.60 22.36
CA THR A 134 32.77 1.85 20.92
C THR A 134 33.32 0.64 20.15
N GLY A 135 33.46 -0.50 20.84
CA GLY A 135 33.89 -1.77 20.27
C GLY A 135 32.72 -2.59 19.74
N GLN A 136 33.01 -3.64 18.97
CA GLN A 136 32.00 -4.65 18.64
C GLN A 136 31.56 -5.37 19.91
N ALA A 137 30.26 -5.39 20.19
CA ALA A 137 29.72 -5.99 21.41
C ALA A 137 28.51 -6.90 21.17
N THR A 138 28.23 -7.74 22.16
CA THR A 138 26.99 -8.50 22.28
C THR A 138 26.29 -8.09 23.57
N GLY A 139 25.03 -7.65 23.48
CA GLY A 139 24.21 -7.26 24.63
C GLY A 139 22.89 -8.02 24.64
N SER A 140 22.51 -8.59 25.78
CA SER A 140 21.21 -9.23 25.98
C SER A 140 20.57 -8.67 27.24
N GLY A 141 19.34 -8.15 27.13
CA GLY A 141 18.54 -7.71 28.27
C GLY A 141 18.12 -8.91 29.12
N GLY A 142 17.24 -9.75 28.57
CA GLY A 142 16.81 -10.99 29.21
C GLY A 142 15.30 -10.97 29.42
N ALA A 143 14.82 -11.05 30.66
CA ALA A 143 13.41 -10.95 30.97
C ALA A 143 13.15 -9.67 31.78
N GLY A 144 12.22 -8.83 31.34
CA GLY A 144 11.95 -7.51 31.91
C GLY A 144 11.99 -6.46 30.81
N ASN A 145 11.84 -5.18 31.19
CA ASN A 145 11.83 -4.08 30.23
C ASN A 145 13.20 -3.40 30.22
N ASP A 146 14.04 -3.80 29.29
CA ASP A 146 15.45 -3.50 29.29
C ASP A 146 15.76 -2.27 28.45
N THR A 147 16.86 -1.58 28.78
CA THR A 147 17.42 -0.49 27.98
C THR A 147 18.83 -0.83 27.57
N ILE A 148 19.06 -0.98 26.27
CA ILE A 148 20.36 -1.32 25.70
C ILE A 148 20.84 -0.19 24.78
N GLN A 149 22.01 0.37 25.10
CA GLN A 149 22.70 1.32 24.23
C GLN A 149 23.95 0.67 23.66
N GLY A 150 23.94 0.34 22.37
CA GLY A 150 25.04 -0.34 21.67
C GLY A 150 26.29 0.52 21.50
N GLY A 151 26.11 1.83 21.31
CA GLY A 151 27.22 2.70 20.98
C GLY A 151 27.62 2.57 19.51
N SER A 152 28.91 2.71 19.21
CA SER A 152 29.43 2.50 17.85
C SER A 152 30.09 1.12 17.80
N GLY A 153 30.07 0.46 16.66
CA GLY A 153 30.53 -0.93 16.62
C GLY A 153 29.81 -1.68 15.52
N ASN A 154 30.03 -2.99 15.45
CA ASN A 154 29.10 -3.85 14.72
C ASN A 154 28.48 -4.72 15.79
N ASP A 155 27.36 -4.29 16.34
CA ASP A 155 26.84 -4.84 17.58
C ASP A 155 25.71 -5.84 17.33
N GLU A 156 25.56 -6.79 18.24
CA GLU A 156 24.45 -7.74 18.25
C GLU A 156 23.70 -7.58 19.57
N LEU A 157 22.49 -7.00 19.50
CA LEU A 157 21.72 -6.56 20.67
C LEU A 157 20.37 -7.27 20.68
N SER A 158 19.99 -7.84 21.82
CA SER A 158 18.71 -8.51 22.03
C SER A 158 18.03 -7.96 23.28
N GLY A 159 16.77 -7.56 23.19
CA GLY A 159 15.94 -7.17 24.33
C GLY A 159 15.57 -8.40 25.15
N GLY A 160 14.75 -9.27 24.59
CA GLY A 160 14.37 -10.54 25.20
C GLY A 160 12.87 -10.63 25.44
N ASP A 161 12.44 -10.91 26.67
CA ASP A 161 11.02 -10.94 27.05
C ASP A 161 10.67 -9.65 27.80
N GLY A 162 9.83 -8.79 27.26
CA GLY A 162 9.36 -7.55 27.89
C GLY A 162 9.33 -6.42 26.87
N ASN A 163 9.11 -5.18 27.31
CA ASN A 163 9.04 -4.05 26.40
C ASN A 163 10.37 -3.30 26.42
N ASP A 164 11.21 -3.57 25.44
CA ASP A 164 12.62 -3.18 25.45
C ASP A 164 12.89 -1.90 24.64
N LEU A 165 13.94 -1.18 25.03
CA LEU A 165 14.47 -0.04 24.29
C LEU A 165 15.91 -0.33 23.84
N ILE A 166 16.10 -0.50 22.54
CA ILE A 166 17.41 -0.78 21.96
C ILE A 166 17.83 0.37 21.04
N ILE A 167 18.97 0.99 21.33
CA ILE A 167 19.52 2.08 20.54
C ILE A 167 20.95 1.75 20.14
N ALA A 168 21.17 1.50 18.85
CA ALA A 168 22.49 1.36 18.26
C ALA A 168 22.88 2.65 17.50
N ALA A 169 24.18 2.98 17.52
CA ALA A 169 24.72 4.09 16.75
C ALA A 169 25.51 3.57 15.54
N GLY A 170 26.70 4.08 15.26
CA GLY A 170 27.35 3.85 13.97
C GLY A 170 27.90 2.44 13.82
N GLY A 171 27.64 1.84 12.65
CA GLY A 171 28.22 0.59 12.18
C GLY A 171 27.12 -0.40 11.81
N ARG A 172 27.49 -1.66 11.52
CA ARG A 172 26.51 -2.65 11.06
C ARG A 172 25.98 -3.43 12.25
N ASP A 173 24.81 -3.02 12.72
CA ASP A 173 24.20 -3.56 13.92
C ASP A 173 23.04 -4.51 13.61
N TYR A 174 22.86 -5.50 14.48
CA TYR A 174 21.72 -6.42 14.51
C TYR A 174 20.97 -6.21 15.82
N LEU A 175 19.73 -5.74 15.73
CA LEU A 175 18.86 -5.45 16.88
C LEU A 175 17.67 -6.40 16.82
N TYR A 176 17.41 -7.10 17.92
CA TYR A 176 16.27 -8.00 18.10
C TYR A 176 15.47 -7.52 19.32
N GLY A 177 14.20 -7.19 19.14
CA GLY A 177 13.31 -6.83 20.25
C GLY A 177 13.03 -8.06 21.11
N GLY A 178 12.33 -9.04 20.54
CA GLY A 178 12.05 -10.31 21.19
C GLY A 178 10.56 -10.52 21.38
N LYS A 179 10.08 -10.69 22.61
CA LYS A 179 8.64 -10.69 22.90
C LYS A 179 8.31 -9.43 23.68
N GLY A 180 7.21 -8.78 23.33
CA GLY A 180 6.71 -7.58 23.99
C GLY A 180 6.62 -6.44 22.99
N ALA A 181 6.28 -5.25 23.46
CA ALA A 181 6.17 -4.07 22.60
C ALA A 181 7.48 -3.29 22.68
N ASP A 182 8.35 -3.49 21.70
CA ASP A 182 9.73 -3.04 21.71
C ASP A 182 9.93 -1.74 20.92
N THR A 183 10.98 -1.01 21.25
CA THR A 183 11.41 0.19 20.50
C THR A 183 12.86 0.04 20.08
N LEU A 184 13.07 -0.08 18.77
CA LEU A 184 14.39 -0.30 18.17
C LEU A 184 14.79 0.92 17.35
N GLN A 185 16.00 1.42 17.60
CA GLN A 185 16.59 2.48 16.80
C GLN A 185 17.99 2.09 16.31
N GLY A 186 18.16 1.99 14.99
CA GLY A 186 19.46 1.73 14.35
C GLY A 186 19.90 2.87 13.43
N ALA A 187 21.20 2.93 13.15
CA ALA A 187 21.81 3.88 12.22
C ALA A 187 22.00 3.30 10.80
N ASP A 188 23.08 3.64 10.11
CA ASP A 188 23.39 3.15 8.75
C ASP A 188 23.67 1.63 8.73
N ASP A 189 23.24 0.92 7.69
CA ASP A 189 23.44 -0.53 7.50
C ASP A 189 22.87 -1.42 8.65
N ALA A 190 21.92 -0.94 9.43
CA ALA A 190 21.32 -1.66 10.55
C ALA A 190 20.23 -2.66 10.12
N PHE A 191 20.16 -3.78 10.84
CA PHE A 191 19.10 -4.79 10.73
C PHE A 191 18.28 -4.78 12.02
N LEU A 192 17.01 -4.40 11.93
CA LEU A 192 16.07 -4.36 13.05
C LEU A 192 15.02 -5.45 12.87
N TYR A 193 14.82 -6.25 13.91
CA TYR A 193 13.79 -7.29 14.01
C TYR A 193 12.96 -7.01 15.26
N GLY A 194 11.68 -6.71 15.11
CA GLY A 194 10.76 -6.46 16.23
C GLY A 194 10.56 -7.72 17.06
N GLY A 195 9.88 -8.69 16.47
CA GLY A 195 9.64 -10.00 17.09
C GLY A 195 8.15 -10.22 17.34
N ASP A 196 7.78 -10.71 18.52
CA ASP A 196 6.39 -10.90 18.92
C ASP A 196 5.90 -9.67 19.72
N GLY A 197 5.02 -8.83 19.18
CA GLY A 197 4.33 -7.75 19.87
C GLY A 197 4.23 -6.50 18.98
N ASP A 198 3.58 -5.45 19.49
CA ASP A 198 3.39 -4.21 18.71
C ASP A 198 4.64 -3.33 18.83
N ASP A 199 5.54 -3.42 17.86
CA ASP A 199 6.88 -2.85 17.91
C ASP A 199 7.00 -1.49 17.20
N HIS A 200 8.02 -0.72 17.57
CA HIS A 200 8.34 0.55 16.94
C HIS A 200 9.80 0.57 16.46
N LEU A 201 9.97 0.44 15.15
CA LEU A 201 11.28 0.35 14.50
C LEU A 201 11.60 1.64 13.76
N THR A 202 12.71 2.28 14.13
CA THR A 202 13.22 3.49 13.49
C THR A 202 14.62 3.28 12.96
N ALA A 203 14.80 3.42 11.66
CA ALA A 203 16.13 3.41 11.06
C ALA A 203 16.50 4.79 10.53
N ILE A 204 17.67 5.29 10.94
CA ILE A 204 18.25 6.54 10.44
C ILE A 204 19.43 6.23 9.53
N GLY A 205 19.52 6.84 8.36
CA GLY A 205 20.62 6.57 7.43
C GLY A 205 20.33 5.49 6.40
N PHE A 206 21.34 5.02 5.68
CA PHE A 206 21.23 4.27 4.41
C PHE A 206 21.23 2.75 4.55
N SER A 207 20.60 2.06 3.58
CA SER A 207 20.65 0.59 3.40
C SER A 207 20.16 -0.24 4.60
N ASN A 208 19.21 0.28 5.36
CA ASN A 208 18.65 -0.41 6.52
C ASN A 208 17.64 -1.48 6.13
N ARG A 209 17.47 -2.46 7.00
CA ARG A 209 16.41 -3.47 6.88
C ARG A 209 15.62 -3.55 8.17
N LEU A 210 14.30 -3.41 8.06
CA LEU A 210 13.37 -3.48 9.18
C LEU A 210 12.40 -4.64 8.93
N LEU A 211 12.18 -5.46 9.96
CA LEU A 211 11.19 -6.52 10.02
C LEU A 211 10.39 -6.31 11.32
N GLY A 212 9.08 -6.08 11.23
CA GLY A 212 8.20 -6.05 12.39
C GLY A 212 8.02 -7.45 13.00
N ASP A 213 7.85 -8.44 12.11
CA ASP A 213 7.55 -9.84 12.42
C ASP A 213 6.09 -10.05 12.85
N ALA A 214 5.73 -10.07 14.13
CA ALA A 214 4.37 -10.41 14.56
C ALA A 214 3.79 -9.38 15.53
N GLY A 215 2.81 -8.61 15.10
CA GLY A 215 2.13 -7.59 15.89
C GLY A 215 1.66 -6.47 14.99
N ASN A 216 1.13 -5.39 15.57
CA ASN A 216 0.77 -4.19 14.81
C ASN A 216 1.92 -3.19 14.92
N ASP A 217 2.85 -3.27 13.98
CA ASP A 217 4.14 -2.63 14.09
C ASP A 217 4.14 -1.24 13.44
N MET A 218 4.93 -0.33 14.01
CA MET A 218 5.22 0.97 13.41
C MET A 218 6.64 0.98 12.85
N LEU A 219 6.76 1.06 11.52
CA LEU A 219 8.03 1.01 10.83
C LEU A 219 8.36 2.35 10.16
N TYR A 220 9.45 2.97 10.59
CA TYR A 220 9.99 4.21 10.03
C TYR A 220 11.31 3.94 9.31
N GLY A 221 11.24 3.80 7.98
CA GLY A 221 12.39 3.55 7.12
C GLY A 221 13.31 4.76 6.86
N GLY A 222 12.99 5.93 7.43
CA GLY A 222 13.84 7.12 7.30
C GLY A 222 13.85 7.78 5.91
N SER A 223 14.86 8.61 5.69
CA SER A 223 15.01 9.45 4.48
C SER A 223 16.13 8.95 3.55
N ALA A 224 16.30 7.63 3.43
CA ALA A 224 17.47 7.06 2.78
C ALA A 224 17.12 6.07 1.67
N SER A 225 18.14 5.73 0.88
CA SER A 225 18.00 4.85 -0.28
C SER A 225 18.23 3.38 0.08
N GLY A 226 17.51 2.47 -0.58
CA GLY A 226 17.72 1.03 -0.47
C GLY A 226 17.22 0.41 0.83
N VAL A 227 16.18 0.98 1.45
CA VAL A 227 15.60 0.43 2.68
C VAL A 227 14.59 -0.65 2.32
N GLY A 228 14.75 -1.84 2.90
CA GLY A 228 13.77 -2.92 2.80
C GLY A 228 12.97 -3.00 4.09
N VAL A 229 11.67 -2.77 4.01
CA VAL A 229 10.78 -2.73 5.19
C VAL A 229 9.70 -3.78 5.01
N TYR A 230 9.55 -4.63 6.03
CA TYR A 230 8.60 -5.74 6.05
C TYR A 230 7.82 -5.64 7.37
N GLY A 231 6.49 -5.58 7.29
CA GLY A 231 5.63 -5.58 8.47
C GLY A 231 5.63 -6.95 9.10
N GLY A 232 5.01 -7.92 8.44
CA GLY A 232 4.99 -9.31 8.86
C GLY A 232 3.55 -9.76 9.06
N SER A 233 3.12 -10.01 10.29
CA SER A 233 1.73 -10.34 10.59
C SER A 233 1.13 -9.39 11.60
N GLY A 234 -0.08 -8.90 11.33
CA GLY A 234 -0.78 -7.90 12.13
C GLY A 234 -1.06 -6.67 11.25
N ASP A 235 -1.67 -5.65 11.84
CA ASP A 235 -2.05 -4.43 11.12
C ASP A 235 -0.90 -3.41 11.23
N ASP A 236 0.03 -3.42 10.27
CA ASP A 236 1.27 -2.67 10.32
C ASP A 236 1.14 -1.26 9.73
N HIS A 237 1.96 -0.34 10.23
CA HIS A 237 1.97 1.05 9.78
C HIS A 237 3.37 1.52 9.36
N PHE A 238 3.47 1.89 8.09
CA PHE A 238 4.71 2.30 7.45
C PHE A 238 4.73 3.81 7.20
N PHE A 239 5.77 4.47 7.70
CA PHE A 239 6.00 5.89 7.44
C PHE A 239 7.22 6.09 6.54
N VAL A 240 7.00 6.66 5.35
CA VAL A 240 8.05 6.86 4.35
C VAL A 240 8.31 8.36 4.17
N ALA A 241 9.45 8.86 4.64
CA ALA A 241 9.73 10.30 4.59
C ALA A 241 10.34 10.76 3.25
N SER A 242 11.34 10.05 2.72
CA SER A 242 12.03 10.38 1.45
C SER A 242 12.94 9.22 1.06
N SER A 243 12.49 8.29 0.25
CA SER A 243 13.27 7.09 -0.06
C SER A 243 13.44 6.88 -1.56
N ILE A 244 14.69 6.70 -2.01
CA ILE A 244 15.00 6.33 -3.39
C ILE A 244 15.17 4.80 -3.44
N ASN A 245 14.44 4.09 -4.31
CA ASN A 245 14.54 2.64 -4.47
C ASN A 245 14.32 1.83 -3.18
N SER A 246 13.29 2.17 -2.40
CA SER A 246 12.89 1.37 -1.23
C SER A 246 11.63 0.58 -1.54
N SER A 247 11.51 -0.56 -0.87
CA SER A 247 10.42 -1.52 -1.06
C SER A 247 9.78 -1.82 0.29
N PHE A 248 8.46 -1.75 0.32
CA PHE A 248 7.63 -1.94 1.51
C PHE A 248 6.71 -3.13 1.26
N PHE A 249 6.67 -4.04 2.22
CA PHE A 249 5.83 -5.23 2.19
C PHE A 249 5.04 -5.27 3.49
N GLY A 250 3.72 -5.22 3.41
CA GLY A 250 2.80 -5.31 4.54
C GLY A 250 2.90 -6.68 5.19
N GLY A 251 2.45 -7.70 4.46
CA GLY A 251 2.43 -9.08 4.91
C GLY A 251 0.99 -9.51 5.13
N SER A 252 0.66 -10.05 6.31
CA SER A 252 -0.72 -10.43 6.61
C SER A 252 -1.35 -9.47 7.61
N GLY A 253 -2.58 -9.05 7.39
CA GLY A 253 -3.28 -8.09 8.25
C GLY A 253 -3.55 -6.80 7.47
N ASN A 254 -4.24 -5.85 8.08
CA ASN A 254 -4.67 -4.65 7.37
C ASN A 254 -3.62 -3.56 7.52
N ASP A 255 -2.75 -3.46 6.53
CA ASP A 255 -1.57 -2.62 6.58
C ASP A 255 -1.84 -1.22 6.05
N THR A 256 -1.08 -0.23 6.54
CA THR A 256 -1.18 1.15 6.07
C THR A 256 0.19 1.70 5.73
N VAL A 257 0.33 2.22 4.51
CA VAL A 257 1.55 2.90 4.06
C VAL A 257 1.25 4.36 3.78
N THR A 258 1.93 5.25 4.52
CA THR A 258 1.87 6.70 4.29
C THR A 258 3.19 7.21 3.74
N ALA A 259 3.18 7.67 2.48
CA ALA A 259 4.35 8.23 1.82
C ALA A 259 4.34 9.77 1.80
N GLY A 260 5.47 10.37 2.18
CA GLY A 260 5.71 11.81 2.12
C GLY A 260 6.67 12.25 0.99
N SER A 261 7.16 11.33 0.16
CA SER A 261 8.26 11.58 -0.79
C SER A 261 7.82 12.14 -2.14
N SER A 262 8.81 12.68 -2.88
CA SER A 262 8.72 13.01 -4.31
C SER A 262 9.32 11.92 -5.21
N ASP A 263 9.86 10.85 -4.63
CA ASP A 263 10.56 9.78 -5.33
C ASP A 263 9.66 8.55 -5.54
N PRO A 264 9.92 7.73 -6.58
CA PRO A 264 9.20 6.49 -6.82
C PRO A 264 9.25 5.53 -5.64
N LEU A 265 8.08 5.08 -5.20
CA LEU A 265 7.90 4.13 -4.12
C LEU A 265 7.34 2.80 -4.63
N TYR A 266 7.86 1.67 -4.16
CA TYR A 266 7.25 0.36 -4.41
C TYR A 266 6.65 -0.19 -3.12
N VAL A 267 5.38 -0.56 -3.18
CA VAL A 267 4.62 -1.07 -2.03
C VAL A 267 3.83 -2.31 -2.43
N ALA A 268 3.83 -3.31 -1.57
CA ALA A 268 2.95 -4.46 -1.64
C ALA A 268 2.24 -4.66 -0.28
N GLY A 269 0.92 -4.77 -0.28
CA GLY A 269 0.12 -5.09 0.91
C GLY A 269 0.23 -6.57 1.27
N GLU A 270 0.01 -7.43 0.28
CA GLU A 270 -0.07 -8.90 0.39
C GLU A 270 -1.46 -9.41 0.83
N ASP A 271 -1.67 -9.80 2.08
CA ASP A 271 -2.96 -10.33 2.55
C ASP A 271 -3.60 -9.32 3.53
N GLY A 272 -4.77 -8.75 3.25
CA GLY A 272 -5.42 -7.78 4.13
C GLY A 272 -6.27 -6.77 3.39
N ASP A 273 -7.06 -5.98 4.12
CA ASP A 273 -7.66 -4.76 3.58
C ASP A 273 -6.66 -3.60 3.79
N ASP A 274 -5.80 -3.35 2.80
CA ASP A 274 -4.64 -2.47 2.93
C ASP A 274 -4.92 -1.03 2.48
N VAL A 275 -4.13 -0.08 2.99
CA VAL A 275 -4.27 1.36 2.69
C VAL A 275 -2.95 1.97 2.24
N PHE A 276 -2.90 2.46 1.00
CA PHE A 276 -1.76 3.16 0.43
C PHE A 276 -2.09 4.63 0.18
N ILE A 277 -1.33 5.52 0.82
CA ILE A 277 -1.47 6.97 0.66
C ILE A 277 -0.15 7.53 0.15
N ALA A 278 -0.13 7.92 -1.12
CA ALA A 278 1.01 8.57 -1.76
C ALA A 278 1.07 10.07 -1.47
N GLY A 279 2.27 10.60 -1.71
CA GLY A 279 2.61 12.01 -1.56
C GLY A 279 2.63 12.74 -2.89
N THR A 280 3.81 13.23 -3.28
CA THR A 280 3.98 14.03 -4.51
C THR A 280 4.77 13.32 -5.62
N GLY A 281 5.35 12.17 -5.29
CA GLY A 281 6.10 11.33 -6.22
C GLY A 281 5.24 10.16 -6.70
N ALA A 282 5.69 9.53 -7.80
CA ALA A 282 5.10 8.31 -8.32
C ALA A 282 5.06 7.19 -7.26
N LEU A 283 3.99 6.42 -7.24
CA LEU A 283 3.80 5.23 -6.41
C LEU A 283 3.52 4.04 -7.33
N SER A 284 4.15 2.91 -7.04
CA SER A 284 3.79 1.61 -7.59
C SER A 284 3.32 0.72 -6.45
N GLY A 285 1.99 0.60 -6.29
CA GLY A 285 1.35 -0.21 -5.26
C GLY A 285 0.69 -1.46 -5.82
N TYR A 286 0.78 -2.52 -5.03
CA TYR A 286 0.05 -3.77 -5.22
C TYR A 286 -0.70 -4.08 -3.92
N GLY A 287 -2.02 -4.12 -3.95
CA GLY A 287 -2.85 -4.44 -2.78
C GLY A 287 -2.64 -5.89 -2.37
N GLY A 288 -3.15 -6.80 -3.18
CA GLY A 288 -3.01 -8.23 -2.97
C GLY A 288 -4.36 -8.87 -2.72
N ALA A 289 -4.61 -9.38 -1.52
CA ALA A 289 -5.87 -10.06 -1.19
C ALA A 289 -6.62 -9.33 -0.08
N GLY A 290 -7.78 -8.75 -0.41
CA GLY A 290 -8.66 -8.03 0.49
C GLY A 290 -9.26 -6.84 -0.23
N ASN A 291 -9.87 -5.91 0.49
CA ASN A 291 -10.48 -4.72 -0.09
C ASN A 291 -9.57 -3.53 0.15
N ASP A 292 -8.71 -3.27 -0.83
CA ASP A 292 -7.61 -2.34 -0.72
C ASP A 292 -8.01 -0.91 -1.09
N LEU A 293 -7.34 0.07 -0.49
CA LEU A 293 -7.53 1.49 -0.76
C LEU A 293 -6.21 2.11 -1.22
N PHE A 294 -6.20 2.67 -2.42
CA PHE A 294 -5.07 3.39 -2.98
C PHE A 294 -5.41 4.85 -3.27
N GLN A 295 -4.49 5.76 -2.91
CA GLN A 295 -4.57 7.19 -3.19
C GLN A 295 -3.20 7.71 -3.69
N GLY A 296 -3.06 7.94 -5.01
CA GLY A 296 -1.80 8.25 -5.71
C GLY A 296 -1.27 9.70 -5.58
N GLY A 297 -2.17 10.68 -5.45
CA GLY A 297 -1.76 12.05 -5.13
C GLY A 297 -1.49 12.88 -6.38
N THR A 298 -0.23 13.26 -6.65
CA THR A 298 0.13 14.10 -7.82
C THR A 298 1.19 13.49 -8.75
N GLY A 299 1.57 12.25 -8.50
CA GLY A 299 2.59 11.54 -9.26
C GLY A 299 1.97 10.84 -10.47
N ASN A 300 2.80 10.22 -11.31
CA ASN A 300 2.28 9.24 -12.26
C ASN A 300 2.33 7.88 -11.56
N ASP A 301 1.18 7.40 -11.15
CA ASP A 301 1.03 6.28 -10.22
C ASP A 301 0.65 5.00 -10.94
N THR A 302 0.93 3.88 -10.30
CA THR A 302 0.56 2.54 -10.73
C THR A 302 -0.05 1.84 -9.54
N ALA A 303 -1.32 1.50 -9.63
CA ALA A 303 -2.05 0.79 -8.58
C ALA A 303 -2.69 -0.48 -9.16
N ILE A 304 -2.46 -1.59 -8.48
CA ILE A 304 -3.10 -2.87 -8.80
C ILE A 304 -3.77 -3.34 -7.52
N GLY A 305 -5.10 -3.50 -7.55
CA GLY A 305 -5.91 -3.93 -6.42
C GLY A 305 -5.61 -5.38 -6.03
N GLY A 306 -6.01 -6.33 -6.88
CA GLY A 306 -5.67 -7.73 -6.72
C GLY A 306 -6.91 -8.59 -6.61
N SER A 307 -7.27 -9.05 -5.41
CA SER A 307 -8.51 -9.80 -5.20
C SER A 307 -9.29 -9.23 -4.05
N GLY A 308 -10.58 -9.00 -4.25
CA GLY A 308 -11.47 -8.31 -3.32
C GLY A 308 -12.00 -7.04 -4.00
N ASN A 309 -12.73 -6.21 -3.26
CA ASN A 309 -13.40 -5.04 -3.84
C ASN A 309 -12.60 -3.78 -3.54
N ASP A 310 -11.76 -3.38 -4.48
CA ASP A 310 -10.71 -2.40 -4.30
C ASP A 310 -11.16 -0.98 -4.67
N LYS A 311 -10.49 0.01 -4.09
CA LYS A 311 -10.70 1.43 -4.37
C LYS A 311 -9.40 2.09 -4.76
N LEU A 312 -9.25 2.36 -6.04
CA LEU A 312 -8.03 2.91 -6.60
C LEU A 312 -8.29 4.34 -7.09
N ASN A 313 -7.58 5.30 -6.54
CA ASN A 313 -7.62 6.70 -6.96
C ASN A 313 -6.22 7.15 -7.37
N GLY A 314 -6.03 7.47 -8.66
CA GLY A 314 -4.77 7.97 -9.21
C GLY A 314 -4.45 9.37 -8.68
N GLY A 315 -5.32 10.34 -8.97
CA GLY A 315 -5.18 11.72 -8.51
C GLY A 315 -4.83 12.65 -9.65
N ASP A 316 -3.80 13.47 -9.51
CA ASP A 316 -3.23 14.19 -10.66
C ASP A 316 -2.04 13.38 -11.20
N GLY A 317 -1.86 13.31 -12.51
CA GLY A 317 -0.79 12.52 -13.14
C GLY A 317 -1.33 11.67 -14.29
N ASP A 318 -0.44 11.07 -15.07
CA ASP A 318 -0.88 10.02 -16.01
C ASP A 318 -0.71 8.67 -15.30
N ASP A 319 -1.84 8.08 -14.90
CA ASP A 319 -1.90 6.95 -13.96
C ASP A 319 -2.25 5.62 -14.66
N TYR A 320 -1.87 4.51 -14.01
CA TYR A 320 -2.24 3.16 -14.40
C TYR A 320 -2.94 2.45 -13.25
N LEU A 321 -4.23 2.13 -13.40
CA LEU A 321 -5.05 1.50 -12.38
C LEU A 321 -5.62 0.17 -12.90
N SER A 322 -5.54 -0.89 -12.08
CA SER A 322 -6.09 -2.20 -12.39
C SER A 322 -6.79 -2.79 -11.17
N GLY A 323 -8.09 -3.08 -11.24
CA GLY A 323 -8.87 -3.70 -10.16
C GLY A 323 -8.54 -5.17 -9.94
N GLU A 324 -8.52 -5.93 -11.05
CA GLU A 324 -8.27 -7.37 -11.15
C GLU A 324 -9.49 -8.27 -10.82
N LEU A 325 -9.69 -8.73 -9.58
CA LEU A 325 -10.79 -9.63 -9.21
C LEU A 325 -11.63 -9.03 -8.09
N GLY A 326 -12.92 -8.80 -8.34
CA GLY A 326 -13.88 -8.31 -7.37
C GLY A 326 -14.59 -7.07 -7.91
N ASP A 327 -15.55 -6.52 -7.16
CA ASP A 327 -16.27 -5.34 -7.64
C ASP A 327 -15.47 -4.07 -7.28
N ASP A 328 -14.74 -3.53 -8.25
CA ASP A 328 -13.73 -2.49 -8.04
C ASP A 328 -14.21 -1.08 -8.37
N SER A 329 -13.59 -0.09 -7.76
CA SER A 329 -13.84 1.33 -8.01
C SER A 329 -12.54 2.05 -8.36
N LEU A 330 -12.40 2.42 -9.63
CA LEU A 330 -11.22 3.07 -10.18
C LEU A 330 -11.55 4.52 -10.55
N VAL A 331 -10.70 5.45 -10.16
CA VAL A 331 -10.77 6.88 -10.51
C VAL A 331 -9.40 7.34 -10.96
N GLY A 332 -9.26 7.70 -12.24
CA GLY A 332 -8.01 8.24 -12.82
C GLY A 332 -7.70 9.60 -12.21
N GLY A 333 -8.52 10.58 -12.54
CA GLY A 333 -8.46 11.92 -11.95
C GLY A 333 -8.08 12.96 -12.99
N ALA A 334 -6.86 13.45 -12.99
CA ALA A 334 -6.41 14.48 -13.93
C ALA A 334 -5.11 14.09 -14.61
N GLY A 335 -5.10 13.96 -15.93
CA GLY A 335 -3.99 13.48 -16.74
C GLY A 335 -4.49 12.40 -17.68
N ASP A 336 -3.63 11.86 -18.55
CA ASP A 336 -4.06 10.85 -19.53
C ASP A 336 -3.94 9.46 -18.90
N ASP A 337 -5.04 8.89 -18.41
CA ASP A 337 -5.05 7.71 -17.53
C ASP A 337 -5.36 6.39 -18.23
N PHE A 338 -4.92 5.27 -17.63
CA PHE A 338 -5.25 3.91 -18.05
C PHE A 338 -5.94 3.15 -16.92
N LEU A 339 -7.22 2.79 -17.11
CA LEU A 339 -8.03 2.06 -16.12
C LEU A 339 -8.49 0.71 -16.69
N TYR A 340 -8.31 -0.34 -15.89
CA TYR A 340 -8.78 -1.70 -16.17
C TYR A 340 -9.58 -2.20 -14.97
N GLY A 341 -10.87 -2.52 -15.15
CA GLY A 341 -11.68 -3.14 -14.11
C GLY A 341 -11.14 -4.52 -13.77
N GLY A 342 -11.17 -5.42 -14.76
CA GLY A 342 -10.66 -6.78 -14.62
C GLY A 342 -9.23 -7.04 -15.10
N ALA A 343 -8.76 -8.25 -14.80
CA ALA A 343 -7.48 -8.79 -15.29
C ALA A 343 -7.46 -8.88 -16.83
N ALA A 344 -6.43 -8.36 -17.50
CA ALA A 344 -6.30 -8.43 -18.98
C ALA A 344 -6.23 -9.87 -19.58
N HIS A 345 -6.30 -10.93 -18.75
CA HIS A 345 -6.07 -12.32 -19.11
C HIS A 345 -7.07 -13.34 -18.53
N LEU A 346 -8.03 -12.91 -17.69
CA LEU A 346 -9.08 -13.82 -17.21
C LEU A 346 -10.32 -13.64 -18.09
N LEU A 347 -11.26 -14.58 -17.99
CA LEU A 347 -12.38 -14.70 -18.95
C LEU A 347 -13.74 -14.86 -18.26
N GLU A 348 -13.79 -14.99 -16.93
CA GLU A 348 -15.03 -15.21 -16.18
C GLU A 348 -14.92 -14.73 -14.71
N ASN A 349 -15.90 -13.95 -14.24
CA ASN A 349 -16.09 -13.43 -12.87
C ASN A 349 -14.97 -12.47 -12.43
N GLU A 350 -14.79 -11.39 -13.19
CA GLU A 350 -13.84 -10.32 -12.83
C GLU A 350 -14.48 -9.33 -11.85
N GLY A 351 -15.81 -9.10 -11.94
CA GLY A 351 -16.56 -8.28 -10.98
C GLY A 351 -17.38 -7.20 -11.68
N PHE A 352 -18.28 -6.54 -10.95
CA PHE A 352 -19.03 -5.40 -11.49
C PHE A 352 -18.30 -4.09 -11.17
N ASP A 353 -17.54 -3.58 -12.13
CA ASP A 353 -16.58 -2.51 -11.88
C ASP A 353 -17.15 -1.13 -12.17
N THR A 354 -16.62 -0.12 -11.48
CA THR A 354 -16.89 1.29 -11.72
C THR A 354 -15.61 2.03 -12.03
N LEU A 355 -15.49 2.54 -13.25
CA LEU A 355 -14.33 3.29 -13.75
C LEU A 355 -14.74 4.73 -14.07
N ASP A 356 -13.95 5.70 -13.62
CA ASP A 356 -14.09 7.14 -13.90
C ASP A 356 -12.74 7.71 -14.33
N GLY A 357 -12.58 8.06 -15.61
CA GLY A 357 -11.33 8.59 -16.17
C GLY A 357 -11.02 9.97 -15.61
N GLY A 358 -12.02 10.85 -15.63
CA GLY A 358 -11.94 12.17 -15.05
C GLY A 358 -11.59 13.22 -16.11
N ALA A 359 -10.38 13.76 -16.09
CA ALA A 359 -9.96 14.81 -16.99
C ALA A 359 -8.66 14.44 -17.70
N GLY A 360 -8.73 14.26 -19.01
CA GLY A 360 -7.58 13.75 -19.75
C GLY A 360 -7.99 13.16 -21.07
N GLN A 361 -7.08 12.46 -21.73
CA GLN A 361 -7.45 11.51 -22.77
C GLN A 361 -7.26 10.11 -22.21
N ASP A 362 -8.35 9.54 -21.74
CA ASP A 362 -8.29 8.35 -20.92
C ASP A 362 -8.57 7.09 -21.73
N PHE A 363 -7.99 5.97 -21.30
CA PHE A 363 -8.30 4.64 -21.79
C PHE A 363 -8.93 3.82 -20.67
N LEU A 364 -10.17 3.40 -20.85
CA LEU A 364 -10.93 2.64 -19.87
C LEU A 364 -11.43 1.32 -20.46
N TYR A 365 -11.24 0.23 -19.74
CA TYR A 365 -11.71 -1.10 -20.11
C TYR A 365 -12.38 -1.78 -18.90
N GLY A 366 -13.69 -2.04 -18.98
CA GLY A 366 -14.48 -2.69 -17.93
C GLY A 366 -14.00 -4.12 -17.69
N GLY A 367 -14.21 -5.00 -18.66
CA GLY A 367 -13.73 -6.37 -18.59
C GLY A 367 -14.82 -7.39 -18.85
N ALA A 368 -15.02 -8.30 -17.90
CA ALA A 368 -16.14 -9.21 -17.88
C ALA A 368 -17.14 -8.77 -16.81
N ASP A 369 -18.40 -9.19 -16.98
CA ASP A 369 -19.54 -8.77 -16.14
C ASP A 369 -20.00 -7.33 -16.46
N GLY A 370 -20.97 -6.78 -15.71
CA GLY A 370 -21.70 -5.58 -16.13
C GLY A 370 -21.12 -4.29 -15.56
N ASP A 371 -20.34 -3.56 -16.34
CA ASP A 371 -19.50 -2.48 -15.82
C ASP A 371 -20.10 -1.08 -16.03
N SER A 372 -19.64 -0.12 -15.22
CA SER A 372 -19.95 1.30 -15.35
C SER A 372 -18.69 2.08 -15.69
N VAL A 373 -18.61 2.61 -16.91
CA VAL A 373 -17.41 3.26 -17.45
C VAL A 373 -17.75 4.71 -17.84
N LEU A 374 -17.06 5.67 -17.21
CA LEU A 374 -17.23 7.11 -17.44
C LEU A 374 -15.91 7.73 -17.92
N GLY A 375 -15.91 8.37 -19.10
CA GLY A 375 -14.74 9.06 -19.65
C GLY A 375 -14.48 10.37 -18.91
N GLY A 376 -15.43 11.30 -19.01
CA GLY A 376 -15.40 12.55 -18.27
C GLY A 376 -15.16 13.72 -19.20
N THR A 377 -14.00 14.37 -19.12
CA THR A 377 -13.62 15.43 -20.04
C THR A 377 -12.37 15.08 -20.81
N GLY A 378 -12.43 15.26 -22.12
CA GLY A 378 -11.33 15.08 -23.04
C GLY A 378 -11.65 13.99 -24.04
N VAL A 379 -10.65 13.47 -24.76
CA VAL A 379 -10.92 12.57 -25.90
C VAL A 379 -10.66 11.16 -25.45
N ASP A 380 -11.72 10.47 -25.03
CA ASP A 380 -11.61 9.22 -24.28
C ASP A 380 -11.89 8.00 -25.16
N GLN A 381 -11.34 6.86 -24.73
CA GLN A 381 -11.59 5.55 -25.33
C GLN A 381 -12.13 4.59 -24.26
N LEU A 382 -13.40 4.21 -24.43
CA LEU A 382 -14.13 3.38 -23.48
C LEU A 382 -14.49 2.04 -24.13
N PHE A 383 -14.26 0.97 -23.38
CA PHE A 383 -14.58 -0.40 -23.76
C PHE A 383 -15.33 -1.09 -22.61
N GLY A 384 -16.52 -1.64 -22.90
CA GLY A 384 -17.31 -2.42 -21.94
C GLY A 384 -16.71 -3.80 -21.74
N GLY A 385 -16.75 -4.62 -22.80
CA GLY A 385 -16.17 -5.95 -22.81
C GLY A 385 -17.27 -7.01 -22.89
N ASN A 386 -17.22 -8.05 -22.06
CA ASN A 386 -18.32 -9.03 -22.01
C ASN A 386 -19.24 -8.70 -20.86
N GLY A 387 -20.48 -8.31 -21.12
CA GLY A 387 -21.31 -7.84 -20.02
C GLY A 387 -22.57 -7.16 -20.50
N ASN A 388 -23.26 -6.52 -19.59
CA ASN A 388 -24.28 -5.54 -19.98
C ASN A 388 -23.79 -4.22 -19.40
N ASP A 389 -23.07 -3.47 -20.22
CA ASP A 389 -22.21 -2.39 -19.74
C ASP A 389 -22.90 -1.03 -19.90
N SER A 390 -22.48 -0.06 -19.10
CA SER A 390 -22.94 1.32 -19.16
C SER A 390 -21.74 2.23 -19.41
N LEU A 391 -21.65 2.77 -20.63
CA LEU A 391 -20.58 3.65 -21.07
C LEU A 391 -21.11 5.07 -21.26
N ASP A 392 -20.43 6.07 -20.69
CA ASP A 392 -20.70 7.50 -20.91
C ASP A 392 -19.39 8.23 -21.25
N GLY A 393 -19.27 8.75 -22.48
CA GLY A 393 -18.08 9.48 -22.93
C GLY A 393 -17.91 10.80 -22.19
N GLY A 394 -19.00 11.55 -22.06
CA GLY A 394 -19.03 12.78 -21.29
C GLY A 394 -18.91 14.00 -22.18
N ALA A 395 -17.75 14.63 -22.24
CA ALA A 395 -17.51 15.83 -23.02
C ALA A 395 -16.29 15.68 -23.92
N ASP A 396 -16.34 16.36 -25.06
CA ASP A 396 -15.38 16.27 -26.17
C ASP A 396 -15.65 15.04 -27.06
N ILE A 397 -14.68 14.55 -27.84
CA ILE A 397 -14.97 13.59 -28.91
C ILE A 397 -14.53 12.21 -28.45
N ASP A 398 -15.48 11.32 -28.22
CA ASP A 398 -15.19 10.03 -27.57
C ASP A 398 -15.39 8.84 -28.51
N ILE A 399 -14.73 7.73 -28.15
CA ILE A 399 -14.91 6.42 -28.79
C ILE A 399 -15.42 5.45 -27.73
N LEU A 400 -16.62 4.92 -27.93
CA LEU A 400 -17.25 3.96 -27.05
C LEU A 400 -17.45 2.64 -27.80
N ASN A 401 -17.04 1.53 -27.18
CA ASN A 401 -17.21 0.17 -27.69
C ASN A 401 -17.84 -0.74 -26.62
N GLY A 402 -19.10 -1.15 -26.78
CA GLY A 402 -19.79 -2.05 -25.83
C GLY A 402 -19.22 -3.47 -25.87
N GLU A 403 -18.91 -3.95 -27.06
CA GLU A 403 -18.48 -5.31 -27.36
C GLU A 403 -19.57 -6.38 -27.27
N ALA A 404 -19.71 -7.13 -26.18
CA ALA A 404 -20.61 -8.28 -26.13
C ALA A 404 -21.58 -8.19 -24.95
N GLY A 405 -22.87 -8.30 -25.28
CA GLY A 405 -24.00 -8.29 -24.38
C GLY A 405 -24.82 -7.02 -24.57
N ASN A 406 -25.74 -6.72 -23.67
CA ASN A 406 -26.76 -5.69 -23.89
C ASN A 406 -26.32 -4.36 -23.25
N ASP A 407 -25.74 -3.49 -24.05
CA ASP A 407 -24.99 -2.34 -23.57
C ASP A 407 -25.78 -1.03 -23.69
N SER A 408 -25.43 -0.07 -22.84
CA SER A 408 -25.96 1.28 -22.83
C SER A 408 -24.84 2.28 -23.07
N LEU A 409 -24.79 2.88 -24.25
CA LEU A 409 -23.75 3.82 -24.66
C LEU A 409 -24.32 5.25 -24.76
N SER A 410 -23.65 6.21 -24.13
CA SER A 410 -23.93 7.65 -24.19
C SER A 410 -22.69 8.41 -24.65
N GLY A 411 -22.74 9.08 -25.81
CA GLY A 411 -21.62 9.89 -26.30
C GLY A 411 -21.42 11.15 -25.45
N GLY A 412 -22.50 11.93 -25.29
CA GLY A 412 -22.50 13.11 -24.45
C GLY A 412 -22.38 14.39 -25.28
N ASP A 413 -21.42 15.26 -24.96
CA ASP A 413 -21.17 16.51 -25.67
C ASP A 413 -19.99 16.34 -26.64
N GLY A 414 -20.22 16.02 -27.90
CA GLY A 414 -19.13 15.53 -28.73
C GLY A 414 -19.50 15.23 -30.16
N GLY A 415 -18.55 14.74 -30.93
CA GLY A 415 -18.82 14.19 -32.26
C GLY A 415 -18.43 12.73 -32.23
N ASP A 416 -19.22 11.92 -31.55
CA ASP A 416 -18.75 10.70 -30.91
C ASP A 416 -18.87 9.49 -31.83
N ALA A 417 -18.07 8.45 -31.56
CA ALA A 417 -18.14 7.17 -32.25
C ALA A 417 -18.61 6.09 -31.28
N LEU A 418 -19.83 5.60 -31.45
CA LEU A 418 -20.46 4.58 -30.62
C LEU A 418 -20.57 3.28 -31.43
N LEU A 419 -19.93 2.22 -30.95
CA LEU A 419 -19.98 0.87 -31.48
C LEU A 419 -20.54 -0.04 -30.40
N ALA A 420 -21.80 -0.47 -30.48
CA ALA A 420 -22.37 -1.25 -29.38
C ALA A 420 -21.90 -2.70 -29.42
N GLY A 421 -22.03 -3.40 -30.56
CA GLY A 421 -21.41 -4.69 -30.77
C GLY A 421 -22.44 -5.80 -30.90
N ALA A 422 -22.49 -6.74 -29.96
CA ALA A 422 -23.38 -7.89 -30.03
C ALA A 422 -24.31 -7.97 -28.82
N GLY A 423 -25.59 -7.66 -29.00
CA GLY A 423 -26.63 -7.74 -27.98
C GLY A 423 -27.81 -6.86 -28.36
N GLU A 424 -28.76 -6.69 -27.45
CA GLU A 424 -29.82 -5.68 -27.63
C GLU A 424 -29.37 -4.38 -26.97
N ASP A 425 -28.87 -3.45 -27.77
CA ASP A 425 -28.13 -2.29 -27.26
C ASP A 425 -28.95 -1.00 -27.27
N SER A 426 -28.54 -0.04 -26.43
CA SER A 426 -29.12 1.31 -26.35
C SER A 426 -28.05 2.37 -26.56
N LEU A 427 -28.09 3.05 -27.71
CA LEU A 427 -27.13 4.08 -28.07
C LEU A 427 -27.78 5.47 -28.07
N LEU A 428 -27.14 6.42 -27.38
CA LEU A 428 -27.50 7.83 -27.34
C LEU A 428 -26.29 8.69 -27.74
N GLY A 429 -26.33 9.34 -28.90
CA GLY A 429 -25.23 10.19 -29.36
C GLY A 429 -25.05 11.43 -28.46
N GLY A 430 -26.10 12.23 -28.33
CA GLY A 430 -26.10 13.41 -27.46
C GLY A 430 -26.04 14.71 -28.23
N LYS A 431 -25.02 15.53 -28.01
CA LYS A 431 -24.81 16.79 -28.74
C LYS A 431 -23.60 16.68 -29.68
N GLY A 432 -23.87 16.68 -30.98
CA GLY A 432 -22.90 17.01 -32.01
C GLY A 432 -23.13 16.12 -33.22
N ALA A 433 -22.07 15.67 -33.89
CA ALA A 433 -22.25 14.92 -35.14
C ALA A 433 -21.73 13.50 -34.92
N ASP A 434 -22.64 12.61 -34.56
CA ASP A 434 -22.29 11.32 -33.99
C ASP A 434 -22.30 10.20 -35.06
N GLN A 435 -21.45 9.20 -34.87
CA GLN A 435 -21.40 7.97 -35.67
C GLN A 435 -21.78 6.79 -34.79
N MET A 436 -22.89 6.13 -35.10
CA MET A 436 -23.46 5.10 -34.25
C MET A 436 -23.66 3.81 -35.05
N PHE A 437 -23.17 2.70 -34.50
CA PHE A 437 -23.28 1.36 -35.04
C PHE A 437 -23.85 0.42 -33.96
N GLY A 438 -25.09 -0.05 -34.13
CA GLY A 438 -25.74 -1.01 -33.23
C GLY A 438 -25.00 -2.35 -33.25
N GLY A 439 -25.01 -3.02 -34.40
CA GLY A 439 -24.19 -4.21 -34.62
C GLY A 439 -25.05 -5.44 -34.81
N VAL A 440 -25.00 -6.41 -33.90
CA VAL A 440 -25.81 -7.63 -33.95
C VAL A 440 -26.80 -7.62 -32.80
N GLY A 441 -28.09 -7.62 -33.12
CA GLY A 441 -29.19 -7.70 -32.17
C GLY A 441 -30.22 -6.60 -32.42
N ASP A 442 -31.24 -6.50 -31.57
CA ASP A 442 -32.36 -5.58 -31.78
C ASP A 442 -32.06 -4.25 -31.08
N ASP A 443 -31.51 -3.28 -31.80
CA ASP A 443 -30.89 -2.11 -31.18
C ASP A 443 -31.80 -0.87 -31.12
N TRP A 444 -31.59 -0.02 -30.12
CA TRP A 444 -32.22 1.28 -29.97
C TRP A 444 -31.20 2.39 -30.20
N LEU A 445 -31.44 3.26 -31.20
CA LEU A 445 -30.51 4.34 -31.56
C LEU A 445 -31.21 5.69 -31.54
N ARG A 446 -30.61 6.67 -30.85
CA ARG A 446 -30.99 8.08 -30.92
C ARG A 446 -29.74 8.97 -31.02
N GLY A 447 -29.54 9.57 -32.19
CA GLY A 447 -28.43 10.51 -32.42
C GLY A 447 -28.47 11.72 -31.48
N GLY A 448 -29.64 12.36 -31.35
CA GLY A 448 -29.78 13.53 -30.51
C GLY A 448 -29.66 14.80 -31.34
N SER A 449 -28.91 15.79 -30.88
CA SER A 449 -28.79 17.06 -31.59
C SER A 449 -27.55 17.13 -32.45
N GLY A 450 -27.75 17.32 -33.75
CA GLY A 450 -26.72 17.69 -34.69
C GLY A 450 -26.99 17.00 -36.01
N VAL A 451 -25.97 16.39 -36.62
CA VAL A 451 -26.17 15.67 -37.89
C VAL A 451 -25.50 14.32 -37.76
N ASP A 452 -26.31 13.31 -37.55
CA ASP A 452 -25.84 12.02 -37.05
C ASP A 452 -25.85 10.96 -38.16
N SER A 453 -24.97 9.97 -38.04
CA SER A 453 -24.87 8.80 -38.91
C SER A 453 -25.22 7.55 -38.11
N LEU A 454 -26.36 6.94 -38.41
CA LEU A 454 -26.95 5.84 -37.67
C LEU A 454 -26.93 4.56 -38.52
N SER A 455 -26.36 3.47 -37.98
CA SER A 455 -26.38 2.14 -38.58
C SER A 455 -26.92 1.16 -37.54
N GLY A 456 -28.01 0.46 -37.86
CA GLY A 456 -28.61 -0.53 -36.96
C GLY A 456 -27.82 -1.84 -36.96
N GLY A 457 -27.45 -2.33 -38.14
CA GLY A 457 -26.76 -3.59 -38.32
C GLY A 457 -27.71 -4.77 -38.59
N ASP A 458 -27.41 -5.91 -37.98
CA ASP A 458 -28.19 -7.15 -38.11
C ASP A 458 -29.19 -7.27 -36.95
N GLY A 459 -30.47 -7.07 -37.19
CA GLY A 459 -31.51 -7.27 -36.19
C GLY A 459 -32.76 -6.45 -36.48
N ILE A 460 -33.64 -6.26 -35.51
CA ILE A 460 -34.80 -5.37 -35.60
C ILE A 460 -34.49 -4.06 -34.87
N ASP A 461 -34.01 -3.09 -35.64
CA ASP A 461 -33.49 -1.86 -35.05
C ASP A 461 -34.54 -0.75 -34.99
N SER A 462 -34.41 0.12 -33.99
CA SER A 462 -35.28 1.27 -33.74
C SER A 462 -34.51 2.57 -33.77
N PHE A 463 -34.70 3.35 -34.84
CA PHE A 463 -34.15 4.70 -34.99
C PHE A 463 -35.13 5.73 -34.43
N VAL A 464 -34.79 6.37 -33.31
CA VAL A 464 -35.72 7.20 -32.52
C VAL A 464 -35.37 8.67 -32.59
N PHE A 465 -36.39 9.50 -32.84
CA PHE A 465 -36.23 10.96 -32.91
C PHE A 465 -37.23 11.64 -31.96
N ALA A 466 -36.74 12.33 -30.92
CA ALA A 466 -37.59 12.96 -29.92
C ALA A 466 -38.08 14.35 -30.36
N SER A 467 -37.47 14.95 -31.37
CA SER A 467 -37.94 16.21 -31.94
C SER A 467 -37.62 16.36 -33.43
N LYS A 468 -38.33 17.26 -34.09
CA LYS A 468 -38.06 17.66 -35.48
C LYS A 468 -36.65 18.25 -35.70
N ALA A 469 -36.01 18.73 -34.63
CA ALA A 469 -34.69 19.33 -34.70
C ALA A 469 -33.60 18.25 -34.69
N GLU A 470 -33.83 17.16 -33.94
CA GLU A 470 -32.97 15.97 -33.94
C GLU A 470 -32.98 15.36 -35.35
N ALA A 471 -34.15 15.03 -35.90
CA ALA A 471 -34.28 14.41 -37.23
C ALA A 471 -33.82 15.25 -38.44
N ARG A 472 -33.17 16.41 -38.25
CA ARG A 472 -32.80 17.32 -39.34
C ARG A 472 -31.35 17.09 -39.76
N GLY A 473 -31.20 16.41 -40.89
CA GLY A 473 -29.93 16.23 -41.56
C GLY A 473 -29.35 14.84 -41.37
N ASP A 474 -29.82 14.10 -40.37
CA ASP A 474 -29.33 12.76 -40.05
C ASP A 474 -29.40 11.77 -41.21
N HIS A 475 -28.55 10.76 -41.11
CA HIS A 475 -28.34 9.72 -42.10
C HIS A 475 -28.56 8.36 -41.45
N ILE A 476 -29.49 7.58 -41.98
CA ILE A 476 -29.62 6.15 -41.66
C ILE A 476 -28.92 5.36 -42.76
N ALA A 477 -27.83 4.69 -42.42
CA ALA A 477 -26.89 4.10 -43.37
C ALA A 477 -27.41 2.79 -44.00
N ASP A 478 -28.10 1.95 -43.22
CA ASP A 478 -28.34 0.54 -43.58
C ASP A 478 -29.81 0.05 -43.47
N PHE A 479 -30.77 0.93 -43.16
CA PHE A 479 -32.19 0.63 -42.95
C PHE A 479 -32.78 -0.57 -43.73
N ALA A 480 -33.12 -1.66 -43.03
CA ALA A 480 -33.75 -2.85 -43.57
C ALA A 480 -35.29 -2.78 -43.54
N HIS A 481 -35.89 -2.56 -44.71
CA HIS A 481 -37.34 -2.53 -44.85
C HIS A 481 -38.05 -3.78 -44.31
N GLY A 482 -39.11 -3.57 -43.52
CA GLY A 482 -39.97 -4.62 -42.98
C GLY A 482 -39.41 -5.30 -41.74
N ILE A 483 -38.19 -4.91 -41.35
CA ILE A 483 -37.49 -5.35 -40.16
C ILE A 483 -37.47 -4.13 -39.23
N ASP A 484 -36.62 -3.16 -39.53
CA ASP A 484 -36.35 -1.96 -38.73
C ASP A 484 -37.56 -1.01 -38.59
N LYS A 485 -37.44 -0.07 -37.65
CA LYS A 485 -38.46 0.92 -37.30
C LYS A 485 -37.85 2.32 -37.21
N ILE A 486 -38.57 3.30 -37.74
CA ILE A 486 -38.31 4.72 -37.54
C ILE A 486 -39.38 5.25 -36.58
N ASP A 487 -38.98 5.62 -35.37
CA ASP A 487 -39.88 6.18 -34.36
C ASP A 487 -39.93 7.71 -34.43
N LEU A 488 -41.10 8.22 -34.81
CA LEU A 488 -41.42 9.64 -34.93
C LEU A 488 -42.55 10.05 -33.97
N SER A 489 -42.95 9.16 -33.05
CA SER A 489 -44.12 9.33 -32.19
C SER A 489 -44.05 10.57 -31.29
N ALA A 490 -42.84 11.05 -31.00
CA ALA A 490 -42.63 12.22 -30.16
C ALA A 490 -43.12 13.54 -30.79
N PHE A 491 -43.19 13.64 -32.13
CA PHE A 491 -43.59 14.89 -32.81
C PHE A 491 -44.51 14.70 -34.02
N MET A 492 -44.94 13.47 -34.31
CA MET A 492 -45.85 13.13 -35.41
C MET A 492 -47.13 12.43 -34.91
N ASP A 493 -47.93 13.12 -34.08
CA ASP A 493 -49.16 12.60 -33.46
C ASP A 493 -50.17 12.07 -34.50
N GLY A 494 -50.27 10.75 -34.63
CA GLY A 494 -51.14 10.11 -35.62
C GLY A 494 -50.66 10.23 -37.07
N GLY A 495 -49.34 10.30 -37.26
CA GLY A 495 -48.65 10.49 -38.53
C GLY A 495 -49.20 9.66 -39.71
N ARG A 496 -49.16 10.29 -40.89
CA ARG A 496 -49.68 9.74 -42.14
C ARG A 496 -48.59 9.65 -43.20
N PHE A 497 -48.04 8.45 -43.38
CA PHE A 497 -47.17 8.13 -44.51
C PHE A 497 -47.93 8.20 -45.84
N ILE A 498 -47.51 9.10 -46.75
CA ILE A 498 -48.13 9.34 -48.06
C ILE A 498 -47.32 8.80 -49.25
N GLY A 499 -46.24 8.05 -48.98
CA GLY A 499 -45.30 7.58 -49.99
C GLY A 499 -44.53 8.75 -50.63
N ALA A 500 -44.36 8.75 -51.95
CA ALA A 500 -43.63 9.80 -52.67
C ALA A 500 -44.48 11.02 -53.09
N LYS A 501 -45.74 11.12 -52.66
CA LYS A 501 -46.65 12.23 -53.01
C LYS A 501 -46.21 13.54 -52.36
N ALA A 502 -46.38 14.67 -53.04
CA ALA A 502 -46.17 15.99 -52.44
C ALA A 502 -47.16 16.23 -51.28
N PHE A 503 -46.75 17.06 -50.32
CA PHE A 503 -47.60 17.44 -49.19
C PHE A 503 -48.87 18.15 -49.66
N SER A 504 -49.97 17.84 -48.98
CA SER A 504 -51.30 18.33 -49.34
C SER A 504 -51.77 19.51 -48.50
N GLY A 505 -50.93 20.01 -47.59
CA GLY A 505 -51.31 21.01 -46.59
C GLY A 505 -52.18 20.42 -45.48
N LYS A 506 -51.86 19.20 -45.05
CA LYS A 506 -52.47 18.57 -43.87
C LYS A 506 -51.34 18.28 -42.90
N ALA A 507 -51.58 18.52 -41.62
CA ALA A 507 -50.63 18.18 -40.56
C ALA A 507 -50.27 16.68 -40.56
N ASP A 508 -49.11 16.42 -39.98
CA ASP A 508 -48.54 15.11 -39.69
C ASP A 508 -48.37 14.22 -40.93
N GLN A 509 -47.98 14.80 -42.06
CA GLN A 509 -47.69 14.04 -43.28
C GLN A 509 -46.21 13.67 -43.37
N VAL A 510 -45.91 12.39 -43.65
CA VAL A 510 -44.55 11.89 -43.92
C VAL A 510 -44.45 11.42 -45.36
N ARG A 511 -43.44 11.89 -46.07
CA ARG A 511 -43.15 11.57 -47.47
C ARG A 511 -41.73 11.02 -47.59
N TYR A 512 -41.55 10.02 -48.44
CA TYR A 512 -40.23 9.49 -48.78
C TYR A 512 -39.96 9.54 -50.29
N VAL A 513 -38.79 10.05 -50.68
CA VAL A 513 -38.32 10.18 -52.06
C VAL A 513 -37.17 9.21 -52.31
N SER A 514 -37.50 7.98 -52.70
CA SER A 514 -36.54 6.88 -52.83
C SER A 514 -35.39 7.11 -53.83
N THR A 515 -35.52 8.04 -54.78
CA THR A 515 -34.42 8.35 -55.71
C THR A 515 -33.28 9.12 -55.06
N SER A 516 -33.53 9.77 -53.93
CA SER A 516 -32.57 10.59 -53.21
C SER A 516 -32.46 10.19 -51.74
N GLY A 517 -33.05 9.06 -51.33
CA GLY A 517 -33.10 8.61 -49.93
C GLY A 517 -33.82 9.56 -48.96
N LEU A 518 -34.51 10.60 -49.45
CA LEU A 518 -34.92 11.71 -48.58
C LEU A 518 -36.28 11.42 -47.93
N LEU A 519 -36.30 11.30 -46.61
CA LEU A 519 -37.49 11.28 -45.77
C LEU A 519 -37.80 12.69 -45.27
N GLN A 520 -39.06 13.11 -45.38
CA GLN A 520 -39.48 14.47 -45.08
C GLN A 520 -40.82 14.46 -44.35
N GLY A 521 -41.02 15.41 -43.43
CA GLY A 521 -42.32 15.61 -42.79
C GLY A 521 -42.84 17.05 -42.86
N ASP A 522 -44.16 17.16 -42.94
CA ASP A 522 -44.97 18.37 -42.76
C ASP A 522 -45.77 18.20 -41.47
N VAL A 523 -45.27 18.79 -40.39
CA VAL A 523 -45.84 18.68 -39.04
C VAL A 523 -47.00 19.69 -38.92
N ASN A 524 -46.78 20.93 -39.33
CA ASN A 524 -47.72 22.02 -39.09
C ASN A 524 -48.88 22.11 -40.11
N GLY A 525 -48.78 21.40 -41.24
CA GLY A 525 -49.80 21.32 -42.27
C GLY A 525 -49.83 22.48 -43.26
N ASP A 526 -48.76 23.27 -43.38
CA ASP A 526 -48.67 24.36 -44.37
C ASP A 526 -48.26 23.87 -45.77
N GLY A 527 -48.00 22.57 -45.92
CA GLY A 527 -47.59 21.95 -47.17
C GLY A 527 -46.09 22.07 -47.45
N ARG A 528 -45.27 22.48 -46.49
CA ARG A 528 -43.82 22.62 -46.60
C ARG A 528 -43.11 21.59 -45.71
N VAL A 529 -41.82 21.42 -45.97
CA VAL A 529 -40.94 20.52 -45.21
C VAL A 529 -40.56 21.21 -43.91
N ASP A 530 -40.87 20.59 -42.77
CA ASP A 530 -40.48 21.05 -41.43
C ASP A 530 -39.14 20.43 -40.97
N TRP A 531 -38.91 19.17 -41.36
CA TRP A 531 -37.72 18.36 -41.06
C TRP A 531 -37.43 17.37 -42.19
N SER A 532 -36.19 16.89 -42.26
CA SER A 532 -35.79 15.88 -43.23
C SER A 532 -34.53 15.13 -42.79
N LEU A 533 -34.53 13.81 -43.03
CA LEU A 533 -33.38 12.92 -42.87
C LEU A 533 -33.16 12.10 -44.15
N THR A 534 -32.00 11.46 -44.26
CA THR A 534 -31.59 10.66 -45.42
C THR A 534 -31.49 9.18 -45.06
N ILE A 535 -31.88 8.30 -45.99
CA ILE A 535 -31.72 6.85 -45.89
C ILE A 535 -30.89 6.39 -47.11
N ASP A 536 -29.66 5.94 -46.86
CA ASP A 536 -28.62 5.84 -47.89
C ASP A 536 -28.79 4.64 -48.84
N ASN A 537 -29.36 3.54 -48.37
CA ASN A 537 -29.57 2.34 -49.19
C ASN A 537 -30.80 2.45 -50.14
N HIS A 538 -31.50 3.57 -50.12
CA HIS A 538 -32.71 3.84 -50.92
C HIS A 538 -33.80 2.77 -50.74
N ALA A 539 -33.96 2.22 -49.53
CA ALA A 539 -34.93 1.19 -49.18
C ALA A 539 -36.38 1.54 -49.60
N VAL A 540 -37.21 0.53 -49.78
CA VAL A 540 -38.66 0.71 -49.98
C VAL A 540 -39.31 0.92 -48.62
N LEU A 541 -39.96 2.07 -48.38
CA LEU A 541 -40.68 2.31 -47.12
C LEU A 541 -42.19 2.13 -47.27
N THR A 542 -42.81 1.59 -46.23
CA THR A 542 -44.24 1.37 -46.06
C THR A 542 -44.70 1.97 -44.74
N LYS A 543 -46.01 1.96 -44.48
CA LYS A 543 -46.56 2.42 -43.20
C LYS A 543 -46.03 1.59 -42.01
N GLY A 544 -45.69 0.30 -42.22
CA GLY A 544 -45.26 -0.59 -41.14
C GLY A 544 -43.84 -0.34 -40.63
N ASP A 545 -43.08 0.50 -41.32
CA ASP A 545 -41.71 0.88 -40.98
C ASP A 545 -41.67 2.08 -40.02
N PHE A 546 -42.83 2.66 -39.66
CA PHE A 546 -42.92 3.85 -38.82
C PHE A 546 -43.71 3.60 -37.54
N ILE A 547 -43.26 4.20 -36.46
CA ILE A 547 -43.99 4.35 -35.19
C ILE A 547 -44.42 5.83 -35.10
N PHE A 548 -45.71 6.05 -34.81
CA PHE A 548 -46.37 7.37 -34.80
C PHE A 548 -47.19 7.56 -33.53
#